data_AF-A0A368EZF3-F1
#
_entry.id   AF-A0A368EZF3-F1
#
_cell.length_a   1.000
_cell.length_b   1.000
_cell.length_c   1.000
_cell.angle_alpha   90.00
_cell.angle_beta   90.00
_cell.angle_gamma   90.00
#
_symmetry.space_group_name_H-M   'P 1'
#
loop_
_entity.id
_entity.type
_entity.pdbx_description
1 polymer ?
#
loop_
_entity_poly.entity_id
_entity_poly.type
_entity_poly.pdbx_seq_one_letter_code
_entity_poly.pdbx_strand_id
1 'polypeptide(L)'
;MNVDPAAPWTKVGLVVYDSQVPVGATPEYLAGHYMIQGLNSLLPVMALAPQPGDRVLDMCAAPGGKTSHIASLMKNSGVLFANDANITRCKAVIGNLHRLGVNNAIVSNLNGDEYAKLAPNGFDRVLLDAPCSGTGVIWKDQSVKTSKDSQDIQRKHTVQRQLILAALDAVDAKSPNGGYVVYSTCSVLVEENEAVVNYALQKRHCELVPTGLEVGVEGFTRFREYRFHPSMNLTRRYYPHVHNIDGFFVAKLKKLSNVKMGKSSVDIAQRENLEKDEVGKEARSGNAEKGKNEKKSNSLRRTEHDGSSGSDDEDANSGGGNKRKAKKKRNQKKNLAKKISGANDDGFNTAGYVHKPKKEKRFTRKLGKRTLAKTSAKVIKNKRKKLMVKRSATNAA
;
A
#
# COMPACT_ATOMS: atom_id res chain seq x y z
N MET A 1 27.82 -26.37 9.02
CA MET A 1 27.04 -25.21 8.56
C MET A 1 27.85 -23.98 8.93
N ASN A 2 28.21 -23.12 7.98
CA ASN A 2 29.01 -21.94 8.29
C ASN A 2 28.07 -20.78 8.58
N VAL A 3 28.05 -20.32 9.84
CA VAL A 3 27.08 -19.35 10.35
C VAL A 3 27.77 -18.25 11.13
N ASP A 4 27.38 -17.00 10.86
CA ASP A 4 27.83 -15.83 11.61
C ASP A 4 26.62 -15.03 12.12
N PRO A 5 26.79 -14.23 13.20
CA PRO A 5 25.81 -13.23 13.57
C PRO A 5 25.48 -12.32 12.39
N ALA A 6 24.18 -12.18 12.09
CA ALA A 6 23.73 -11.50 10.88
C ALA A 6 24.10 -10.00 10.86
N ALA A 7 24.01 -9.36 12.02
CA ALA A 7 24.44 -7.99 12.22
C ALA A 7 24.57 -7.67 13.71
N PRO A 8 25.38 -6.66 14.09
CA PRO A 8 25.59 -6.28 15.50
C PRO A 8 24.30 -5.90 16.25
N TRP A 9 23.31 -5.37 15.53
CA TRP A 9 22.05 -4.89 16.09
C TRP A 9 21.04 -6.00 16.39
N THR A 10 21.27 -7.24 15.94
CA THR A 10 20.39 -8.38 16.25
C THR A 10 21.14 -9.46 17.00
N LYS A 11 20.57 -9.91 18.12
CA LYS A 11 21.12 -11.03 18.91
C LYS A 11 20.67 -12.40 18.39
N VAL A 12 19.59 -12.44 17.60
CA VAL A 12 18.92 -13.68 17.18
C VAL A 12 19.12 -14.00 15.70
N GLY A 13 19.51 -13.01 14.89
CA GLY A 13 19.73 -13.21 13.47
C GLY A 13 21.06 -13.89 13.19
N LEU A 14 21.03 -14.99 12.43
CA LEU A 14 22.22 -15.66 11.90
C LEU A 14 22.18 -15.64 10.37
N VAL A 15 23.33 -15.41 9.74
CA VAL A 15 23.51 -15.57 8.28
C VAL A 15 24.17 -16.91 8.04
N VAL A 16 23.56 -17.70 7.16
CA VAL A 16 24.13 -18.96 6.68
C VAL A 16 24.79 -18.67 5.33
N TYR A 17 26.11 -18.82 5.24
CA TYR A 17 26.84 -18.63 3.98
C TYR A 17 26.83 -19.89 3.12
N ASP A 18 27.09 -21.03 3.76
CA ASP A 18 27.13 -22.32 3.10
C ASP A 18 26.67 -23.45 4.04
N SER A 19 25.98 -24.42 3.44
CA SER A 19 25.49 -25.60 4.12
C SER A 19 25.34 -26.75 3.13
N GLN A 20 26.04 -27.85 3.39
CA GLN A 20 25.87 -29.10 2.65
C GLN A 20 24.49 -29.73 2.89
N VAL A 21 23.89 -29.48 4.05
CA VAL A 21 22.56 -29.97 4.42
C VAL A 21 21.51 -28.88 4.12
N PRO A 22 20.37 -29.23 3.50
CA PRO A 22 19.30 -28.27 3.27
C PRO A 22 18.79 -27.68 4.59
N VAL A 23 18.92 -26.36 4.73
CA VAL A 23 18.63 -25.62 5.97
C VAL A 23 17.17 -25.73 6.42
N GLY A 24 16.25 -26.08 5.52
CA GLY A 24 14.83 -26.27 5.80
C GLY A 24 14.42 -27.72 6.05
N ALA A 25 15.36 -28.67 6.10
CA ALA A 25 15.08 -30.09 6.30
C ALA A 25 15.89 -30.70 7.47
N THR A 26 16.55 -29.87 8.26
CA THR A 26 17.30 -30.32 9.44
C THR A 26 16.36 -30.72 10.57
N PRO A 27 16.77 -31.65 11.46
CA PRO A 27 15.99 -31.98 12.66
C PRO A 27 15.68 -30.75 13.52
N GLU A 28 16.61 -29.80 13.62
CA GLU A 28 16.45 -28.57 14.39
C GLU A 28 15.39 -27.63 13.80
N TYR A 29 15.29 -27.57 12.46
CA TYR A 29 14.22 -26.81 11.80
C TYR A 29 12.85 -27.45 12.08
N LEU A 30 12.76 -28.78 11.99
CA LEU A 30 11.55 -29.54 12.26
C LEU A 30 11.12 -29.47 13.72
N ALA A 31 12.09 -29.45 14.64
CA ALA A 31 11.87 -29.23 16.07
C ALA A 31 11.51 -27.77 16.43
N GLY A 32 11.59 -26.84 15.47
CA GLY A 32 11.22 -25.45 15.68
C GLY A 32 12.28 -24.59 16.37
N HIS A 33 13.55 -25.01 16.37
CA HIS A 33 14.63 -24.21 16.98
C HIS A 33 14.92 -22.92 16.22
N TYR A 34 14.63 -22.87 14.92
CA TYR A 34 14.79 -21.66 14.13
C TYR A 34 13.75 -21.55 12.99
N MET A 35 13.61 -20.33 12.48
CA MET A 35 12.78 -20.01 11.32
C MET A 35 13.62 -19.35 10.24
N ILE A 36 13.53 -19.84 9.01
CA ILE A 36 14.20 -19.23 7.87
C ILE A 36 13.41 -17.98 7.48
N GLN A 37 14.07 -16.82 7.54
CA GLN A 37 13.44 -15.54 7.24
C GLN A 37 14.47 -14.54 6.70
N GLY A 38 13.99 -13.51 6.00
CA GLY A 38 14.83 -12.38 5.63
C GLY A 38 15.18 -11.54 6.86
N LEU A 39 16.41 -11.03 6.92
CA LEU A 39 16.90 -10.20 8.02
C LEU A 39 16.03 -8.94 8.25
N ASN A 40 15.49 -8.38 7.17
CA ASN A 40 14.54 -7.26 7.18
C ASN A 40 13.25 -7.55 7.96
N SER A 41 12.83 -8.82 8.05
CA SER A 41 11.60 -9.20 8.76
C SER A 41 11.73 -9.12 10.27
N LEU A 42 12.94 -9.03 10.82
CA LEU A 42 13.18 -8.79 12.24
C LEU A 42 12.87 -7.33 12.64
N LEU A 43 13.14 -6.38 11.74
CA LEU A 43 13.13 -4.94 12.03
C LEU A 43 11.77 -4.42 12.53
N PRO A 44 10.62 -4.75 11.92
CA PRO A 44 9.32 -4.29 12.42
C PRO A 44 9.02 -4.77 13.84
N VAL A 45 9.36 -6.02 14.14
CA VAL A 45 9.07 -6.64 15.44
C VAL A 45 9.97 -6.04 16.52
N MET A 46 11.25 -5.80 16.20
CA MET A 46 12.17 -5.08 17.07
C MET A 46 11.68 -3.65 17.36
N ALA A 47 11.17 -2.94 16.33
CA ALA A 47 10.60 -1.61 16.53
C ALA A 47 9.31 -1.64 17.36
N LEU A 48 8.48 -2.68 17.19
CA LEU A 48 7.23 -2.87 17.92
C LEU A 48 7.50 -3.11 19.42
N ALA A 49 8.56 -3.85 19.74
CA ALA A 49 8.99 -4.19 21.10
C ALA A 49 7.83 -4.70 22.00
N PRO A 50 7.13 -5.78 21.59
CA PRO A 50 6.03 -6.36 22.38
C PRO A 50 6.53 -6.86 23.74
N GLN A 51 5.71 -6.66 24.77
CA GLN A 51 6.01 -7.06 26.14
C GLN A 51 5.26 -8.33 26.54
N PRO A 52 5.79 -9.12 27.49
CA PRO A 52 5.03 -10.20 28.11
C PRO A 52 3.70 -9.69 28.68
N GLY A 53 2.61 -10.39 28.39
CA GLY A 53 1.25 -10.01 28.80
C GLY A 53 0.50 -9.09 27.84
N ASP A 54 1.16 -8.52 26.83
CA ASP A 54 0.49 -7.67 25.84
C ASP A 54 -0.59 -8.43 25.05
N ARG A 55 -1.63 -7.70 24.64
CA ARG A 55 -2.54 -8.13 23.59
C ARG A 55 -2.10 -7.53 22.27
N VAL A 56 -1.45 -8.34 21.43
CA VAL A 56 -0.83 -7.91 20.18
C VAL A 56 -1.62 -8.42 18.98
N LEU A 57 -1.77 -7.58 17.95
CA LEU A 57 -2.37 -7.98 16.66
C LEU A 57 -1.36 -7.85 15.53
N ASP A 58 -1.14 -8.94 14.81
CA ASP A 58 -0.48 -8.98 13.52
C ASP A 58 -1.55 -9.06 12.42
N MET A 59 -1.77 -7.96 11.70
CA MET A 59 -2.90 -7.82 10.77
C MET A 59 -2.74 -8.62 9.48
N CYS A 60 -1.50 -8.94 9.10
CA CYS A 60 -1.12 -9.55 7.83
C CYS A 60 0.01 -10.57 8.08
N ALA A 61 -0.29 -11.55 8.93
CA ALA A 61 0.67 -12.44 9.56
C ALA A 61 1.40 -13.38 8.60
N ALA A 62 0.79 -13.80 7.48
CA ALA A 62 1.37 -14.88 6.70
C ALA A 62 2.69 -14.48 6.02
N PRO A 63 3.71 -15.36 6.05
CA PRO A 63 3.69 -16.78 6.42
C PRO A 63 3.88 -17.11 7.92
N GLY A 64 3.97 -16.11 8.81
CA GLY A 64 4.04 -16.29 10.26
C GLY A 64 5.41 -16.04 10.89
N GLY A 65 6.42 -15.61 10.12
CA GLY A 65 7.77 -15.36 10.65
C GLY A 65 7.86 -14.16 11.60
N LYS A 66 7.13 -13.08 11.30
CA LYS A 66 7.05 -11.91 12.19
C LYS A 66 6.23 -12.24 13.43
N THR A 67 5.12 -12.94 13.23
CA THR A 67 4.23 -13.43 14.29
C THR A 67 4.97 -14.32 15.29
N SER A 68 5.78 -15.27 14.82
CA SER A 68 6.55 -16.14 15.72
C SER A 68 7.65 -15.36 16.47
N HIS A 69 8.25 -14.36 15.84
CA HIS A 69 9.19 -13.47 16.51
C HIS A 69 8.50 -12.64 17.61
N ILE A 70 7.28 -12.15 17.37
CA ILE A 70 6.46 -11.49 18.40
C ILE A 70 6.20 -12.44 19.57
N ALA A 71 5.75 -13.67 19.28
CA ALA A 71 5.47 -14.68 20.31
C ALA A 71 6.72 -15.01 21.17
N SER A 72 7.90 -15.09 20.53
CA SER A 72 9.18 -15.32 21.21
C SER A 72 9.51 -14.18 22.18
N LEU A 73 9.35 -12.92 21.78
CA LEU A 73 9.58 -11.77 22.65
C LEU A 73 8.58 -11.69 23.81
N MET A 74 7.32 -12.06 23.56
CA MET A 74 6.27 -12.16 24.58
C MET A 74 6.45 -13.37 25.52
N LYS A 75 7.41 -14.26 25.24
CA LYS A 75 7.64 -15.50 25.98
C LYS A 75 6.35 -16.31 26.18
N ASN A 76 5.54 -16.43 25.13
CA ASN A 76 4.28 -17.19 25.17
C ASN A 76 3.27 -16.70 26.24
N SER A 77 3.35 -15.43 26.65
CA SER A 77 2.40 -14.80 27.58
C SER A 77 1.51 -13.77 26.87
N GLY A 78 0.39 -13.37 27.48
CA GLY A 78 -0.57 -12.47 26.84
C GLY A 78 -1.34 -13.15 25.70
N VAL A 79 -1.81 -12.38 24.72
CA VAL A 79 -2.58 -12.92 23.58
C VAL A 79 -2.11 -12.31 22.27
N LEU A 80 -1.69 -13.18 21.34
CA LEU A 80 -1.27 -12.79 20.00
C LEU A 80 -2.35 -13.12 18.98
N PHE A 81 -2.83 -12.14 18.23
CA PHE A 81 -3.77 -12.34 17.14
C PHE A 81 -3.00 -12.34 15.82
N ALA A 82 -3.04 -13.45 15.09
CA ALA A 82 -2.35 -13.65 13.83
C ALA A 82 -3.37 -13.73 12.69
N ASN A 83 -3.59 -12.63 11.98
CA ASN A 83 -4.60 -12.53 10.93
C ASN A 83 -3.99 -12.53 9.54
N ASP A 84 -4.60 -13.24 8.58
CA ASP A 84 -4.35 -13.03 7.16
C ASP A 84 -5.66 -13.18 6.38
N ALA A 85 -5.92 -12.30 5.40
CA ALA A 85 -7.15 -12.33 4.62
C ALA A 85 -7.21 -13.53 3.65
N ASN A 86 -6.11 -14.24 3.43
CA ASN A 86 -6.08 -15.41 2.55
C ASN A 86 -6.00 -16.72 3.35
N ILE A 87 -7.10 -17.48 3.30
CA ILE A 87 -7.23 -18.78 4.00
C ILE A 87 -6.11 -19.76 3.67
N THR A 88 -5.61 -19.74 2.43
CA THR A 88 -4.55 -20.65 1.98
C THR A 88 -3.23 -20.30 2.66
N ARG A 89 -2.98 -19.00 2.86
CA ARG A 89 -1.78 -18.50 3.54
C ARG A 89 -1.86 -18.70 5.05
N CYS A 90 -3.06 -18.69 5.65
CA CYS A 90 -3.28 -19.05 7.06
C CYS A 90 -2.78 -20.46 7.40
N LYS A 91 -2.87 -21.43 6.47
CA LYS A 91 -2.35 -22.79 6.69
C LYS A 91 -0.84 -22.79 6.99
N ALA A 92 -0.08 -21.93 6.30
CA ALA A 92 1.35 -21.78 6.56
C ALA A 92 1.62 -21.14 7.92
N VAL A 93 0.80 -20.16 8.34
CA VAL A 93 0.88 -19.55 9.67
C VAL A 93 0.66 -20.63 10.74
N ILE A 94 -0.42 -21.39 10.64
CA ILE A 94 -0.75 -22.48 11.57
C ILE A 94 0.42 -23.48 11.67
N GLY A 95 0.91 -23.98 10.54
CA GLY A 95 2.02 -24.93 10.51
C GLY A 95 3.29 -24.39 11.17
N ASN A 96 3.67 -23.14 10.88
CA ASN A 96 4.86 -22.53 11.45
C ASN A 96 4.70 -22.24 12.95
N LEU A 97 3.54 -21.75 13.41
CA LEU A 97 3.30 -21.46 14.82
C LEU A 97 3.30 -22.73 15.67
N HIS A 98 2.66 -23.81 15.20
CA HIS A 98 2.71 -25.11 15.88
C HIS A 98 4.12 -25.67 15.94
N ARG A 99 4.85 -25.64 14.82
CA ARG A 99 6.23 -26.13 14.77
C ARG A 99 7.14 -25.38 15.75
N LEU A 100 6.96 -24.06 15.87
CA LEU A 100 7.75 -23.20 16.76
C LEU A 100 7.25 -23.18 18.22
N GLY A 101 6.25 -23.97 18.57
CA GLY A 101 5.75 -24.08 19.96
C GLY A 101 5.04 -22.82 20.47
N VAL A 102 4.43 -22.03 19.57
CA VAL A 102 3.66 -20.84 19.96
C VAL A 102 2.28 -21.28 20.46
N ASN A 103 1.97 -20.99 21.73
CA ASN A 103 0.74 -21.44 22.39
C ASN A 103 -0.24 -20.31 22.74
N ASN A 104 0.17 -19.06 22.64
CA ASN A 104 -0.63 -17.87 22.98
C ASN A 104 -1.20 -17.16 21.74
N ALA A 105 -1.24 -17.83 20.58
CA ALA A 105 -1.66 -17.25 19.31
C ALA A 105 -3.04 -17.71 18.86
N ILE A 106 -3.87 -16.75 18.43
CA ILE A 106 -5.17 -16.97 17.79
C ILE A 106 -5.01 -16.67 16.31
N VAL A 107 -5.10 -17.70 15.47
CA VAL A 107 -5.05 -17.53 14.01
C VAL A 107 -6.45 -17.27 13.49
N SER A 108 -6.59 -16.22 12.69
CA SER A 108 -7.87 -15.80 12.12
C SER A 108 -7.75 -15.52 10.62
N ASN A 109 -8.89 -15.54 9.95
CA ASN A 109 -9.02 -15.09 8.58
C ASN A 109 -10.16 -14.06 8.50
N LEU A 110 -9.78 -12.80 8.61
CA LEU A 110 -10.65 -11.65 8.43
C LEU A 110 -9.94 -10.63 7.54
N ASN A 111 -10.71 -9.74 6.91
CA ASN A 111 -10.10 -8.56 6.32
C ASN A 111 -9.52 -7.69 7.44
N GLY A 112 -8.32 -7.14 7.24
CA GLY A 112 -7.65 -6.37 8.30
C GLY A 112 -8.45 -5.17 8.79
N ASP A 113 -9.33 -4.61 7.96
CA ASP A 113 -10.21 -3.49 8.34
C ASP A 113 -11.37 -3.88 9.27
N GLU A 114 -11.68 -5.17 9.40
CA GLU A 114 -12.73 -5.68 10.28
C GLU A 114 -12.30 -5.67 11.75
N TYR A 115 -11.01 -5.78 12.03
CA TYR A 115 -10.48 -5.75 13.41
C TYR A 115 -10.79 -4.46 14.15
N ALA A 116 -10.77 -3.33 13.43
CA ALA A 116 -11.16 -2.03 13.98
C ALA A 116 -12.64 -1.99 14.41
N LYS A 117 -13.50 -2.86 13.85
CA LYS A 117 -14.92 -2.95 14.18
C LYS A 117 -15.19 -4.00 15.25
N LEU A 118 -14.49 -5.14 15.19
CA LEU A 118 -14.67 -6.25 16.11
C LEU A 118 -14.08 -5.97 17.49
N ALA A 119 -12.90 -5.35 17.54
CA ALA A 119 -12.18 -5.04 18.77
C ALA A 119 -11.60 -3.61 18.73
N PRO A 120 -12.47 -2.59 18.72
CA PRO A 120 -12.03 -1.19 18.76
C PRO A 120 -11.27 -0.91 20.06
N ASN A 121 -10.07 -0.33 19.96
CA ASN A 121 -9.18 -0.11 21.10
C ASN A 121 -8.96 -1.38 21.95
N GLY A 122 -8.89 -2.55 21.30
CA GLY A 122 -8.78 -3.84 21.98
C GLY A 122 -7.36 -4.35 22.15
N PHE A 123 -6.37 -3.68 21.57
CA PHE A 123 -4.98 -4.14 21.49
C PHE A 123 -4.01 -3.11 22.07
N ASP A 124 -2.96 -3.59 22.74
CA ASP A 124 -1.89 -2.74 23.26
C ASP A 124 -0.93 -2.32 22.14
N ARG A 125 -0.68 -3.25 21.20
CA ARG A 125 0.23 -3.05 20.07
C ARG A 125 -0.31 -3.72 18.81
N VAL A 126 -0.09 -3.08 17.67
CA VAL A 126 -0.44 -3.64 16.35
C VAL A 126 0.76 -3.62 15.42
N LEU A 127 1.04 -4.76 14.80
CA LEU A 127 1.91 -4.87 13.65
C LEU A 127 1.07 -4.87 12.37
N LEU A 128 1.37 -3.93 11.48
CA LEU A 128 0.87 -3.88 10.12
C LEU A 128 2.04 -4.03 9.14
N ASP A 129 2.38 -5.28 8.83
CA ASP A 129 3.24 -5.59 7.69
C ASP A 129 2.38 -5.62 6.43
N ALA A 130 2.26 -4.46 5.79
CA ALA A 130 1.19 -4.22 4.85
C ALA A 130 1.45 -4.93 3.50
N PRO A 131 0.41 -5.42 2.82
CA PRO A 131 0.57 -6.01 1.49
C PRO A 131 1.12 -4.96 0.50
N CYS A 132 2.36 -5.17 0.06
CA CYS A 132 3.13 -4.27 -0.81
C CYS A 132 3.18 -4.74 -2.26
N SER A 133 3.74 -3.91 -3.15
CA SER A 133 4.12 -4.32 -4.51
C SER A 133 5.34 -5.25 -4.54
N GLY A 134 6.16 -5.27 -3.49
CA GLY A 134 7.37 -6.10 -3.42
C GLY A 134 8.58 -5.51 -4.15
N THR A 135 8.58 -4.20 -4.45
CA THR A 135 9.67 -3.57 -5.21
C THR A 135 11.03 -3.62 -4.51
N GLY A 136 11.07 -3.80 -3.19
CA GLY A 136 12.31 -3.95 -2.42
C GLY A 136 12.94 -5.34 -2.49
N VAL A 137 12.21 -6.35 -3.00
CA VAL A 137 12.64 -7.75 -3.04
C VAL A 137 12.75 -8.32 -4.46
N ILE A 138 12.83 -7.46 -5.49
CA ILE A 138 12.89 -7.87 -6.91
C ILE A 138 14.03 -8.86 -7.21
N TRP A 139 15.14 -8.75 -6.48
CA TRP A 139 16.28 -9.65 -6.67
C TRP A 139 16.00 -11.08 -6.17
N LYS A 140 15.11 -11.25 -5.18
CA LYS A 140 14.63 -12.56 -4.71
C LYS A 140 13.49 -13.08 -5.56
N ASP A 141 12.51 -12.23 -5.85
CA ASP A 141 11.35 -12.56 -6.67
C ASP A 141 11.35 -11.71 -7.94
N GLN A 142 11.93 -12.28 -9.00
CA GLN A 142 12.01 -11.62 -10.31
C GLN A 142 10.64 -11.44 -10.96
N SER A 143 9.60 -12.16 -10.52
CA SER A 143 8.24 -11.99 -11.05
C SER A 143 7.69 -10.59 -10.77
N VAL A 144 8.17 -9.90 -9.73
CA VAL A 144 7.79 -8.52 -9.42
C VAL A 144 8.15 -7.59 -10.58
N LYS A 145 9.24 -7.85 -11.31
CA LYS A 145 9.69 -7.02 -12.45
C LYS A 145 8.69 -7.00 -13.61
N THR A 146 7.94 -8.09 -13.80
CA THR A 146 7.03 -8.26 -14.96
C THR A 146 5.56 -8.21 -14.57
N SER A 147 5.23 -8.51 -13.32
CA SER A 147 3.84 -8.65 -12.86
C SER A 147 3.21 -7.36 -12.32
N LYS A 148 4.00 -6.31 -12.05
CA LYS A 148 3.51 -5.08 -11.41
C LYS A 148 3.42 -3.93 -12.41
N ASP A 149 2.27 -3.25 -12.38
CA ASP A 149 2.05 -2.00 -13.09
C ASP A 149 1.75 -0.84 -12.13
N SER A 150 1.61 0.37 -12.67
CA SER A 150 1.28 1.55 -11.88
C SER A 150 -0.11 1.48 -11.23
N GLN A 151 -1.06 0.76 -11.84
CA GLN A 151 -2.40 0.58 -11.28
C GLN A 151 -2.37 -0.33 -10.06
N ASP A 152 -1.54 -1.37 -10.07
CA ASP A 152 -1.35 -2.26 -8.94
C ASP A 152 -0.71 -1.55 -7.75
N ILE A 153 0.29 -0.69 -8.00
CA ILE A 153 0.85 0.17 -6.95
C ILE A 153 -0.25 1.06 -6.35
N GLN A 154 -1.09 1.68 -7.18
CA GLN A 154 -2.20 2.50 -6.69
C GLN A 154 -3.24 1.71 -5.88
N ARG A 155 -3.55 0.48 -6.30
CA ARG A 155 -4.44 -0.42 -5.56
C ARG A 155 -3.85 -0.77 -4.21
N LYS A 156 -2.54 -1.10 -4.16
CA LYS A 156 -1.83 -1.40 -2.91
C LYS A 156 -1.79 -0.19 -1.99
N HIS A 157 -1.43 0.99 -2.49
CA HIS A 157 -1.49 2.25 -1.74
C HIS A 157 -2.87 2.47 -1.09
N THR A 158 -3.95 2.29 -1.86
CA THR A 158 -5.32 2.46 -1.36
C THR A 158 -5.65 1.48 -0.23
N VAL A 159 -5.29 0.21 -0.40
CA VAL A 159 -5.50 -0.83 0.62
C VAL A 159 -4.67 -0.53 1.87
N GLN A 160 -3.40 -0.16 1.71
CA GLN A 160 -2.50 0.18 2.81
C GLN A 160 -3.02 1.38 3.61
N ARG A 161 -3.54 2.42 2.94
CA ARG A 161 -4.19 3.57 3.59
C ARG A 161 -5.42 3.17 4.41
N GLN A 162 -6.21 2.19 3.96
CA GLN A 162 -7.34 1.69 4.73
C GLN A 162 -6.86 0.88 5.95
N LEU A 163 -5.88 -0.01 5.74
CA LEU A 163 -5.36 -0.88 6.79
C LEU A 163 -4.65 -0.10 7.90
N ILE A 164 -3.87 0.94 7.59
CA ILE A 164 -3.18 1.73 8.61
C ILE A 164 -4.16 2.51 9.51
N LEU A 165 -5.27 2.98 8.94
CA LEU A 165 -6.34 3.60 9.73
C LEU A 165 -7.04 2.57 10.62
N ALA A 166 -7.27 1.36 10.10
CA ALA A 166 -7.85 0.28 10.89
C ALA A 166 -6.91 -0.17 12.03
N ALA A 167 -5.60 -0.25 11.77
CA ALA A 167 -4.58 -0.54 12.78
C ALA A 167 -4.64 0.47 13.94
N LEU A 168 -4.67 1.76 13.62
CA LEU A 168 -4.79 2.84 14.60
C LEU A 168 -6.15 2.81 15.33
N ASP A 169 -7.24 2.45 14.67
CA ASP A 169 -8.55 2.32 15.31
C ASP A 169 -8.65 1.08 16.22
N ALA A 170 -7.84 0.04 15.98
CA ALA A 170 -7.78 -1.19 16.79
C ALA A 170 -6.91 -1.05 18.05
N VAL A 171 -5.86 -0.22 18.02
CA VAL A 171 -4.99 0.04 19.18
C VAL A 171 -5.65 0.93 20.23
N ASP A 172 -5.46 0.63 21.51
CA ASP A 172 -5.84 1.53 22.61
C ASP A 172 -4.74 2.57 22.90
N ALA A 173 -5.09 3.86 22.84
CA ALA A 173 -4.21 4.94 23.24
C ALA A 173 -3.90 4.95 24.74
N LYS A 174 -4.80 4.40 25.56
CA LYS A 174 -4.68 4.35 27.03
C LYS A 174 -4.07 3.05 27.53
N SER A 175 -3.59 2.19 26.63
CA SER A 175 -2.89 0.97 27.01
C SER A 175 -1.69 1.32 27.91
N PRO A 176 -1.51 0.62 29.05
CA PRO A 176 -0.37 0.83 29.93
C PRO A 176 0.97 0.59 29.22
N ASN A 177 0.96 -0.27 28.20
CA ASN A 177 2.14 -0.66 27.43
C ASN A 177 2.32 0.16 26.14
N GLY A 178 1.51 1.21 25.95
CA GLY A 178 1.90 2.39 25.16
C GLY A 178 1.31 2.54 23.76
N GLY A 179 0.25 1.80 23.40
CA GLY A 179 -0.61 2.14 22.26
C GLY A 179 0.13 2.32 20.94
N TYR A 180 0.98 1.36 20.57
CA TYR A 180 1.88 1.48 19.42
C TYR A 180 1.38 0.72 18.19
N VAL A 181 1.53 1.34 17.02
CA VAL A 181 1.36 0.70 15.71
C VAL A 181 2.68 0.75 14.98
N VAL A 182 3.18 -0.40 14.52
CA VAL A 182 4.29 -0.45 13.56
C VAL A 182 3.76 -0.76 12.18
N TYR A 183 4.02 0.15 11.25
CA TYR A 183 3.78 -0.02 9.84
C TYR A 183 5.07 -0.43 9.14
N SER A 184 5.04 -1.49 8.34
CA SER A 184 6.18 -1.89 7.52
C SER A 184 5.77 -2.34 6.14
N THR A 185 6.70 -2.20 5.18
CA THR A 185 6.53 -2.71 3.83
C THR A 185 7.85 -3.21 3.26
N CYS A 186 7.72 -4.14 2.31
CA CYS A 186 8.77 -4.66 1.44
C CYS A 186 8.99 -3.83 0.16
N SER A 187 8.70 -2.53 0.21
CA SER A 187 8.68 -1.63 -0.93
C SER A 187 9.64 -0.48 -0.75
N VAL A 188 10.25 -0.01 -1.84
CA VAL A 188 11.11 1.19 -1.83
C VAL A 188 10.39 2.44 -2.30
N LEU A 189 9.16 2.27 -2.82
CA LEU A 189 8.33 3.33 -3.39
C LEU A 189 7.80 4.28 -2.32
N VAL A 190 7.77 5.57 -2.63
CA VAL A 190 7.30 6.62 -1.71
C VAL A 190 5.78 6.56 -1.53
N GLU A 191 5.08 6.15 -2.58
CA GLU A 191 3.63 5.96 -2.62
C GLU A 191 3.16 4.93 -1.60
N GLU A 192 3.93 3.86 -1.41
CA GLU A 192 3.60 2.80 -0.43
C GLU A 192 4.19 3.06 0.95
N ASN A 193 5.00 4.10 1.13
CA ASN A 193 5.75 4.33 2.37
C ASN A 193 5.31 5.64 3.03
N GLU A 194 6.04 6.74 2.81
CA GLU A 194 5.77 8.02 3.46
C GLU A 194 4.38 8.56 3.12
N ALA A 195 3.87 8.33 1.91
CA ALA A 195 2.53 8.78 1.54
C ALA A 195 1.44 8.15 2.42
N VAL A 196 1.55 6.84 2.71
CA VAL A 196 0.60 6.11 3.56
C VAL A 196 0.69 6.59 5.01
N VAL A 197 1.91 6.77 5.53
CA VAL A 197 2.14 7.24 6.90
C VAL A 197 1.67 8.69 7.07
N ASN A 198 1.93 9.56 6.09
CA ASN A 198 1.51 10.96 6.11
C ASN A 198 -0.01 11.06 6.13
N TYR A 199 -0.67 10.21 5.34
CA TYR A 199 -2.12 10.10 5.33
C TYR A 199 -2.69 9.67 6.69
N ALA A 200 -2.03 8.75 7.40
CA ALA A 200 -2.44 8.34 8.74
C ALA A 200 -2.34 9.49 9.76
N LEU A 201 -1.22 10.22 9.76
CA LEU A 201 -0.99 11.39 10.63
C LEU A 201 -2.03 12.50 10.42
N GLN A 202 -2.52 12.68 9.20
CA GLN A 202 -3.55 13.69 8.90
C GLN A 202 -4.96 13.29 9.34
N LYS A 203 -5.23 11.98 9.50
CA LYS A 203 -6.59 11.45 9.69
C LYS A 203 -6.86 10.95 11.11
N ARG A 204 -5.84 10.78 11.94
CA ARG A 204 -5.94 10.26 13.31
C ARG A 204 -5.00 11.02 14.24
N HIS A 205 -5.36 11.06 15.53
CA HIS A 205 -4.50 11.59 16.58
C HIS A 205 -3.38 10.61 16.89
N CYS A 206 -2.36 10.60 16.05
CA CYS A 206 -1.15 9.83 16.24
C CYS A 206 0.10 10.67 15.93
N GLU A 207 1.22 10.27 16.51
CA GLU A 207 2.52 10.85 16.25
C GLU A 207 3.50 9.76 15.80
N LEU A 208 4.49 10.16 15.00
CA LEU A 208 5.64 9.30 14.72
C LEU A 208 6.59 9.35 15.91
N VAL A 209 7.01 8.17 16.34
CA VAL A 209 8.02 8.02 17.39
C VAL A 209 9.26 7.32 16.82
N PRO A 210 10.45 7.55 17.39
CA PRO A 210 11.65 6.84 16.96
C PRO A 210 11.45 5.33 16.98
N THR A 211 11.88 4.64 15.90
CA THR A 211 11.72 3.19 15.78
C THR A 211 12.57 2.41 16.79
N GLY A 212 13.61 3.03 17.36
CA GLY A 212 14.59 2.36 18.24
C GLY A 212 15.56 1.46 17.48
N LEU A 213 15.60 1.55 16.15
CA LEU A 213 16.54 0.82 15.30
C LEU A 213 17.78 1.68 15.05
N GLU A 214 18.95 1.13 15.32
CA GLU A 214 20.25 1.81 15.14
C GLU A 214 20.63 1.95 13.65
N VAL A 215 20.12 1.05 12.82
CA VAL A 215 20.43 0.98 11.39
C VAL A 215 19.26 1.50 10.56
N GLY A 216 19.57 2.11 9.42
CA GLY A 216 18.62 2.57 8.41
C GLY A 216 18.78 4.05 8.09
N VAL A 217 18.50 4.39 6.84
CA VAL A 217 18.47 5.78 6.37
C VAL A 217 17.16 6.43 6.78
N GLU A 218 17.18 7.71 7.11
CA GLU A 218 15.98 8.46 7.47
C GLU A 218 14.97 8.49 6.30
N GLY A 219 13.68 8.48 6.65
CA GLY A 219 12.60 8.67 5.67
C GLY A 219 12.61 10.05 5.02
N PHE A 220 11.94 10.16 3.88
CA PHE A 220 11.91 11.41 3.15
C PHE A 220 10.89 12.39 3.74
N THR A 221 11.35 13.57 4.15
CA THR A 221 10.46 14.72 4.42
C THR A 221 10.06 15.43 3.13
N ARG A 222 10.90 15.35 2.10
CA ARG A 222 10.67 15.92 0.76
C ARG A 222 11.12 14.94 -0.31
N PHE A 223 10.25 14.66 -1.28
CA PHE A 223 10.61 13.80 -2.42
C PHE A 223 9.93 14.32 -3.69
N ARG A 224 10.71 14.80 -4.65
CA ARG A 224 10.20 15.46 -5.87
C ARG A 224 9.23 16.59 -5.50
N GLU A 225 7.98 16.50 -5.94
CA GLU A 225 6.89 17.44 -5.66
C GLU A 225 6.22 17.18 -4.30
N TYR A 226 6.42 15.99 -3.73
CA TYR A 226 5.81 15.61 -2.46
C TYR A 226 6.48 16.27 -1.27
N ARG A 227 5.65 16.78 -0.37
CA ARG A 227 6.03 17.34 0.94
C ARG A 227 5.32 16.53 2.01
N PHE A 228 6.09 15.94 2.91
CA PHE A 228 5.58 15.12 4.00
C PHE A 228 5.77 15.83 5.34
N HIS A 229 5.10 15.32 6.36
CA HIS A 229 5.24 15.81 7.71
C HIS A 229 6.72 15.82 8.18
N PRO A 230 7.19 16.85 8.90
CA PRO A 230 8.60 16.97 9.30
C PRO A 230 9.12 15.76 10.10
N SER A 231 8.24 15.10 10.88
CA SER A 231 8.60 13.91 11.67
C SER A 231 8.82 12.63 10.83
N MET A 232 8.71 12.69 9.50
CA MET A 232 9.04 11.55 8.63
C MET A 232 10.49 11.09 8.74
N ASN A 233 11.40 11.96 9.18
CA ASN A 233 12.78 11.60 9.47
C ASN A 233 12.91 10.49 10.54
N LEU A 234 11.90 10.31 11.41
CA LEU A 234 11.86 9.25 12.42
C LEU A 234 11.58 7.86 11.82
N THR A 235 11.09 7.80 10.58
CA THR A 235 10.91 6.53 9.86
C THR A 235 12.24 6.05 9.30
N ARG A 236 12.38 4.74 9.08
CA ARG A 236 13.61 4.12 8.60
C ARG A 236 13.41 3.41 7.28
N ARG A 237 14.30 3.70 6.34
CA ARG A 237 14.45 3.07 5.03
C ARG A 237 15.68 2.18 5.01
N TYR A 238 15.53 1.04 4.36
CA TYR A 238 16.59 0.08 4.16
C TYR A 238 16.78 -0.16 2.67
N TYR A 239 18.04 -0.26 2.29
CA TYR A 239 18.47 -0.37 0.90
C TYR A 239 19.47 -1.52 0.74
N PRO A 240 19.32 -2.35 -0.31
CA PRO A 240 20.23 -3.46 -0.60
C PRO A 240 21.70 -3.04 -0.72
N HIS A 241 21.97 -1.96 -1.44
CA HIS A 241 23.33 -1.48 -1.70
C HIS A 241 24.02 -0.84 -0.48
N VAL A 242 23.26 -0.45 0.54
CA VAL A 242 23.82 0.23 1.73
C VAL A 242 23.98 -0.74 2.89
N HIS A 243 22.99 -1.61 3.11
CA HIS A 243 22.89 -2.40 4.33
C HIS A 243 23.01 -3.91 4.10
N ASN A 244 23.16 -4.35 2.84
CA ASN A 244 23.13 -5.76 2.46
C ASN A 244 21.86 -6.50 2.94
N ILE A 245 20.73 -5.80 2.99
CA ILE A 245 19.40 -6.35 3.29
C ILE A 245 18.39 -5.91 2.24
N ASP A 246 17.27 -6.61 2.14
CA ASP A 246 16.21 -6.26 1.21
C ASP A 246 15.70 -4.82 1.37
N GLY A 247 15.20 -4.24 0.27
CA GLY A 247 14.53 -2.95 0.31
C GLY A 247 13.31 -3.02 1.23
N PHE A 248 13.30 -2.18 2.26
CA PHE A 248 12.32 -2.27 3.34
C PHE A 248 12.07 -0.92 3.99
N PHE A 249 10.89 -0.75 4.58
CA PHE A 249 10.47 0.48 5.25
C PHE A 249 9.81 0.16 6.59
N VAL A 250 10.13 0.95 7.61
CA VAL A 250 9.56 0.82 8.97
C VAL A 250 9.18 2.20 9.51
N ALA A 251 7.94 2.32 9.97
CA ALA A 251 7.44 3.48 10.69
C ALA A 251 6.76 3.03 11.99
N LYS A 252 7.05 3.72 13.09
CA LYS A 252 6.43 3.46 14.39
C LYS A 252 5.57 4.66 14.78
N LEU A 253 4.30 4.39 15.00
CA LEU A 253 3.28 5.38 15.36
C LEU A 253 2.82 5.13 16.78
N LYS A 254 2.63 6.20 17.54
CA LYS A 254 1.98 6.17 18.85
C LYS A 254 0.62 6.83 18.75
N LYS A 255 -0.42 6.15 19.23
CA LYS A 255 -1.76 6.71 19.29
C LYS A 255 -1.89 7.61 20.51
N LEU A 256 -2.37 8.84 20.31
CA LEU A 256 -2.50 9.84 21.38
C LEU A 256 -3.90 9.87 22.00
N SER A 257 -4.93 9.59 21.19
CA SER A 257 -6.32 9.59 21.64
C SER A 257 -7.17 8.58 20.88
N ASN A 258 -8.19 8.05 21.56
CA ASN A 258 -9.19 7.15 20.97
C ASN A 258 -10.30 7.90 20.20
N VAL A 259 -10.34 9.23 20.30
CA VAL A 259 -11.28 10.06 19.53
C VAL A 259 -10.81 10.11 18.07
N LYS A 260 -11.75 10.00 17.12
CA LYS A 260 -11.43 10.16 15.70
C LYS A 260 -11.44 11.65 15.33
N MET A 261 -10.47 12.09 14.51
CA MET A 261 -10.48 13.45 13.97
C MET A 261 -11.77 13.66 13.16
N GLY A 262 -12.53 14.71 13.49
CA GLY A 262 -13.74 15.07 12.77
C GLY A 262 -13.43 15.43 11.32
N LYS A 263 -14.40 15.21 10.41
CA LYS A 263 -14.23 15.56 8.99
C LYS A 263 -13.88 17.05 8.80
N SER A 264 -14.41 17.93 9.66
CA SER A 264 -14.14 19.37 9.64
C SER A 264 -12.70 19.74 10.01
N SER A 265 -12.05 19.03 10.94
CA SER A 265 -10.68 19.36 11.34
C SER A 265 -9.63 18.89 10.33
N VAL A 266 -9.94 17.83 9.56
CA VAL A 266 -9.04 17.37 8.49
C VAL A 266 -9.04 18.35 7.30
N ASP A 267 -10.19 18.94 6.97
CA ASP A 267 -10.28 19.95 5.91
C ASP A 267 -9.58 21.26 6.31
N ILE A 268 -9.60 21.63 7.59
CA ILE A 268 -8.86 22.79 8.13
C ILE A 268 -7.35 22.54 8.10
N ALA A 269 -6.88 21.36 8.55
CA ALA A 269 -5.46 21.01 8.50
C ALA A 269 -4.91 20.89 7.07
N GLN A 270 -5.76 20.55 6.08
CA GLN A 270 -5.40 20.61 4.67
C GLN A 270 -5.27 22.05 4.17
N ARG A 271 -6.17 22.94 4.56
CA ARG A 271 -6.09 24.37 4.21
C ARG A 271 -4.87 25.05 4.83
N GLU A 272 -4.58 24.80 6.10
CA GLU A 272 -3.42 25.41 6.78
C GLU A 272 -2.06 24.95 6.21
N ASN A 273 -1.96 23.70 5.71
CA ASN A 273 -0.74 23.24 5.04
C ASN A 273 -0.61 23.83 3.62
N LEU A 274 -1.72 24.01 2.90
CA LEU A 274 -1.72 24.68 1.60
C LEU A 274 -1.38 26.18 1.73
N GLU A 275 -1.91 26.86 2.74
CA GLU A 275 -1.61 28.28 3.02
C GLU A 275 -0.15 28.49 3.43
N LYS A 276 0.46 27.57 4.21
CA LYS A 276 1.91 27.62 4.51
C LYS A 276 2.80 27.42 3.29
N ASP A 277 2.36 26.61 2.32
CA ASP A 277 3.08 26.41 1.05
C ASP A 277 2.91 27.60 0.08
N GLU A 278 1.81 28.35 0.16
CA GLU A 278 1.60 29.59 -0.62
C GLU A 278 2.36 30.79 -0.04
N VAL A 279 2.39 30.97 1.28
CA VAL A 279 3.18 32.02 1.94
C VAL A 279 4.68 31.84 1.66
N GLY A 280 5.15 30.59 1.51
CA GLY A 280 6.54 30.28 1.11
C GLY A 280 6.86 30.58 -0.36
N LYS A 281 5.85 30.68 -1.24
CA LYS A 281 6.00 31.07 -2.65
C LYS A 281 5.94 32.59 -2.84
N GLU A 282 5.07 33.29 -2.11
CA GLU A 282 4.99 34.76 -2.17
C GLU A 282 6.26 35.43 -1.60
N ALA A 283 6.90 34.83 -0.59
CA ALA A 283 8.17 35.32 -0.06
C ALA A 283 9.36 35.20 -1.05
N ARG A 284 9.20 34.50 -2.20
CA ARG A 284 10.25 34.32 -3.21
C ARG A 284 10.00 35.06 -4.53
N SER A 285 8.89 35.79 -4.71
CA SER A 285 8.65 36.58 -5.92
C SER A 285 8.37 38.07 -5.69
N GLY A 286 8.50 38.59 -4.47
CA GLY A 286 8.21 39.99 -4.13
C GLY A 286 9.46 40.87 -4.01
N ASN A 287 10.27 41.00 -5.06
CA ASN A 287 11.22 42.12 -5.12
C ASN A 287 11.40 42.60 -6.58
N ALA A 288 10.34 43.15 -7.14
CA ALA A 288 10.40 44.05 -8.29
C ALA A 288 9.15 44.95 -8.31
N GLU A 289 9.43 46.25 -8.27
CA GLU A 289 8.61 47.38 -8.76
C GLU A 289 7.41 47.88 -7.93
N LYS A 290 7.66 49.04 -7.32
CA LYS A 290 6.69 50.05 -6.88
C LYS A 290 5.98 50.69 -8.09
N GLY A 291 4.66 50.89 -7.99
CA GLY A 291 3.94 51.79 -8.90
C GLY A 291 2.43 51.89 -8.65
N LYS A 292 2.02 52.89 -7.86
CA LYS A 292 0.73 53.64 -7.82
C LYS A 292 -0.52 53.00 -8.49
N ASN A 293 -1.60 52.80 -7.74
CA ASN A 293 -2.77 53.69 -7.76
C ASN A 293 -3.88 53.27 -6.77
N GLU A 294 -4.49 54.29 -6.19
CA GLU A 294 -5.64 54.28 -5.28
C GLU A 294 -6.99 54.07 -5.99
N LYS A 295 -7.98 53.67 -5.16
CA LYS A 295 -9.42 54.05 -5.09
C LYS A 295 -10.52 53.06 -5.54
N LYS A 296 -11.44 52.89 -4.55
CA LYS A 296 -12.91 52.69 -4.60
C LYS A 296 -13.40 51.29 -5.01
N SER A 297 -14.51 50.73 -4.49
CA SER A 297 -15.42 51.01 -3.38
C SER A 297 -16.49 49.90 -3.37
N ASN A 298 -16.82 49.41 -2.19
CA ASN A 298 -18.12 48.91 -1.67
C ASN A 298 -19.33 48.66 -2.61
N SER A 299 -19.99 47.50 -2.44
CA SER A 299 -21.45 47.22 -2.61
C SER A 299 -21.68 45.68 -2.60
N LEU A 300 -22.16 44.98 -1.56
CA LEU A 300 -23.45 44.89 -0.84
C LEU A 300 -24.66 44.32 -1.65
N ARG A 301 -25.36 43.37 -0.99
CA ARG A 301 -26.71 42.77 -1.20
C ARG A 301 -26.74 41.44 -1.99
N ARG A 302 -27.05 40.26 -1.40
CA ARG A 302 -28.26 39.75 -0.70
C ARG A 302 -29.55 39.88 -1.50
N THR A 303 -30.11 38.72 -1.88
CA THR A 303 -31.56 38.40 -1.83
C THR A 303 -31.75 36.88 -1.90
N GLU A 304 -32.44 36.36 -0.90
CA GLU A 304 -33.10 35.05 -0.84
C GLU A 304 -34.46 35.14 -1.57
N HIS A 305 -34.98 34.02 -2.08
CA HIS A 305 -36.40 33.72 -1.96
C HIS A 305 -36.73 32.24 -2.22
N ASP A 306 -37.66 31.78 -1.39
CA ASP A 306 -38.32 30.47 -1.20
C ASP A 306 -39.22 29.93 -2.32
N GLY A 307 -39.59 28.64 -2.15
CA GLY A 307 -40.88 28.04 -2.55
C GLY A 307 -40.74 26.81 -3.48
N SER A 308 -40.88 25.54 -3.05
CA SER A 308 -42.13 24.80 -2.68
C SER A 308 -43.23 24.98 -3.74
N SER A 309 -43.95 24.01 -4.30
CA SER A 309 -44.22 22.57 -4.11
C SER A 309 -45.26 22.18 -5.20
N GLY A 310 -45.47 20.89 -5.51
CA GLY A 310 -46.77 20.42 -6.01
C GLY A 310 -46.77 19.58 -7.29
N SER A 311 -47.37 18.39 -7.15
CA SER A 311 -47.80 17.37 -8.12
C SER A 311 -49.07 17.83 -8.90
N ASP A 312 -49.64 17.22 -9.94
CA ASP A 312 -49.97 15.82 -10.30
C ASP A 312 -50.35 15.71 -11.82
N ASP A 313 -50.37 14.48 -12.36
CA ASP A 313 -51.19 13.90 -13.46
C ASP A 313 -51.12 14.48 -14.91
N GLU A 314 -51.29 13.76 -16.03
CA GLU A 314 -51.76 12.41 -16.39
C GLU A 314 -51.30 12.06 -17.85
N ASP A 315 -51.07 10.75 -18.09
CA ASP A 315 -51.31 9.94 -19.31
C ASP A 315 -50.71 10.10 -20.73
N ALA A 316 -50.62 8.91 -21.35
CA ALA A 316 -50.55 8.54 -22.78
C ALA A 316 -49.19 8.35 -23.50
N ASN A 317 -48.80 7.07 -23.54
CA ASN A 317 -48.44 6.27 -24.73
C ASN A 317 -47.31 6.75 -25.69
N SER A 318 -46.18 6.02 -25.68
CA SER A 318 -45.54 5.46 -26.89
C SER A 318 -44.16 4.85 -26.60
N GLY A 319 -43.96 3.63 -27.09
CA GLY A 319 -42.73 2.87 -26.98
C GLY A 319 -41.54 3.56 -27.67
N GLY A 320 -40.36 3.47 -27.04
CA GLY A 320 -39.10 3.92 -27.64
C GLY A 320 -38.11 4.67 -26.75
N GLY A 321 -38.24 4.65 -25.42
CA GLY A 321 -37.41 5.49 -24.52
C GLY A 321 -36.26 4.81 -23.77
N ASN A 322 -36.24 3.48 -23.65
CA ASN A 322 -35.49 2.81 -22.56
C ASN A 322 -33.96 2.76 -22.73
N LYS A 323 -33.40 2.86 -23.94
CA LYS A 323 -31.93 2.89 -24.13
C LYS A 323 -31.28 4.23 -23.78
N ARG A 324 -31.99 5.36 -23.94
CA ARG A 324 -31.46 6.71 -23.62
C ARG A 324 -31.49 6.99 -22.11
N LYS A 325 -32.55 6.60 -21.40
CA LYS A 325 -32.64 6.75 -19.92
C LYS A 325 -31.60 5.88 -19.19
N ALA A 326 -31.36 4.64 -19.64
CA ALA A 326 -30.32 3.77 -19.09
C ALA A 326 -28.89 4.32 -19.33
N LYS A 327 -28.61 4.88 -20.51
CA LYS A 327 -27.32 5.53 -20.83
C LYS A 327 -27.09 6.80 -20.01
N LYS A 328 -28.15 7.58 -19.75
CA LYS A 328 -28.11 8.78 -18.89
C LYS A 328 -27.88 8.43 -17.42
N LYS A 329 -28.57 7.40 -16.88
CA LYS A 329 -28.31 6.86 -15.52
C LYS A 329 -26.91 6.27 -15.38
N ARG A 330 -26.40 5.57 -16.42
CA ARG A 330 -25.01 5.04 -16.43
C ARG A 330 -23.96 6.15 -16.48
N ASN A 331 -24.21 7.21 -17.25
CA ASN A 331 -23.33 8.38 -17.31
C ASN A 331 -23.42 9.22 -16.03
N GLN A 332 -24.58 9.31 -15.37
CA GLN A 332 -24.71 9.94 -14.06
C GLN A 332 -24.00 9.13 -12.97
N LYS A 333 -24.12 7.80 -12.94
CA LYS A 333 -23.31 6.94 -12.06
C LYS A 333 -21.81 7.05 -12.35
N LYS A 334 -21.41 7.12 -13.63
CA LYS A 334 -20.01 7.36 -14.02
C LYS A 334 -19.52 8.74 -13.58
N ASN A 335 -20.33 9.77 -13.71
CA ASN A 335 -19.97 11.14 -13.31
C ASN A 335 -19.97 11.31 -11.79
N LEU A 336 -20.84 10.59 -11.07
CA LEU A 336 -20.83 10.52 -9.61
C LEU A 336 -19.60 9.76 -9.11
N ALA A 337 -19.26 8.63 -9.73
CA ALA A 337 -18.02 7.91 -9.46
C ALA A 337 -16.77 8.74 -9.80
N LYS A 338 -16.82 9.56 -10.86
CA LYS A 338 -15.75 10.49 -11.25
C LYS A 338 -15.64 11.69 -10.29
N LYS A 339 -16.76 12.16 -9.73
CA LYS A 339 -16.80 13.17 -8.67
C LYS A 339 -16.27 12.63 -7.34
N ILE A 340 -16.61 11.39 -6.98
CA ILE A 340 -16.08 10.72 -5.79
C ILE A 340 -14.58 10.42 -5.93
N SER A 341 -14.12 10.04 -7.13
CA SER A 341 -12.68 9.85 -7.39
C SER A 341 -11.91 11.18 -7.42
N GLY A 342 -12.54 12.29 -7.79
CA GLY A 342 -11.92 13.62 -7.78
C GLY A 342 -11.91 14.30 -6.41
N ALA A 343 -12.83 13.94 -5.50
CA ALA A 343 -12.89 14.52 -4.15
C ALA A 343 -11.90 13.90 -3.15
N ASN A 344 -11.27 12.76 -3.50
CA ASN A 344 -10.29 12.04 -2.67
C ASN A 344 -8.90 11.94 -3.34
N ASP A 345 -8.64 12.74 -4.37
CA ASP A 345 -7.35 12.74 -5.06
C ASP A 345 -6.29 13.36 -4.15
N ASP A 346 -5.42 12.51 -3.59
CA ASP A 346 -4.37 12.86 -2.65
C ASP A 346 -3.06 13.26 -3.34
N GLY A 347 -3.07 13.44 -4.67
CA GLY A 347 -1.90 13.79 -5.47
C GLY A 347 -0.96 12.61 -5.74
N PHE A 348 -1.30 11.40 -5.29
CA PHE A 348 -0.49 10.18 -5.50
C PHE A 348 -0.99 9.31 -6.66
N ASN A 349 -1.87 9.82 -7.53
CA ASN A 349 -2.40 9.06 -8.66
C ASN A 349 -1.32 8.79 -9.72
N THR A 350 -0.72 7.60 -9.67
CA THR A 350 0.34 7.15 -10.59
C THR A 350 -0.09 7.07 -12.06
N ALA A 351 -1.40 7.10 -12.36
CA ALA A 351 -1.90 7.15 -13.73
C ALA A 351 -1.56 8.46 -14.47
N GLY A 352 -1.26 9.55 -13.74
CA GLY A 352 -0.87 10.84 -14.32
C GLY A 352 0.61 10.91 -14.74
N TYR A 353 1.47 10.06 -14.18
CA TYR A 353 2.93 10.10 -14.39
C TYR A 353 3.44 9.24 -15.55
N VAL A 354 2.54 8.56 -16.28
CA VAL A 354 2.90 7.98 -17.57
C VAL A 354 2.97 9.12 -18.58
N HIS A 355 4.17 9.67 -18.79
CA HIS A 355 4.45 10.45 -19.98
C HIS A 355 4.05 9.57 -21.17
N LYS A 356 2.90 9.87 -21.79
CA LYS A 356 2.55 9.28 -23.09
C LYS A 356 3.76 9.49 -23.98
N PRO A 357 4.33 8.44 -24.60
CA PRO A 357 5.39 8.66 -25.57
C PRO A 357 4.86 9.68 -26.57
N LYS A 358 5.58 10.81 -26.73
CA LYS A 358 5.27 11.79 -27.77
C LYS A 358 5.10 10.98 -29.04
N LYS A 359 3.91 11.01 -29.64
CA LYS A 359 3.65 10.39 -30.94
C LYS A 359 4.81 10.82 -31.84
N GLU A 360 5.60 9.86 -32.31
CA GLU A 360 6.57 10.15 -33.36
C GLU A 360 5.80 10.84 -34.48
N LYS A 361 6.21 12.07 -34.82
CA LYS A 361 5.74 12.74 -36.01
C LYS A 361 6.14 11.85 -37.17
N ARG A 362 5.18 11.08 -37.70
CA ARG A 362 5.34 10.36 -38.96
C ARG A 362 5.81 11.35 -40.01
N PHE A 363 7.09 11.31 -40.33
CA PHE A 363 7.65 11.95 -41.51
C PHE A 363 7.04 11.23 -42.72
N THR A 364 6.01 11.82 -43.33
CA THR A 364 5.48 11.34 -44.61
C THR A 364 6.45 11.75 -45.70
N ARG A 365 7.47 10.94 -45.96
CA ARG A 365 8.26 11.06 -47.19
C ARG A 365 7.43 10.44 -48.33
N LYS A 366 6.94 11.28 -49.25
CA LYS A 366 6.32 10.83 -50.51
C LYS A 366 7.33 9.96 -51.27
N LEU A 367 7.10 8.65 -51.31
CA LEU A 367 7.73 7.76 -52.28
C LEU A 367 6.71 7.40 -53.36
N GLY A 368 7.12 7.58 -54.62
CA GLY A 368 6.32 7.35 -55.81
C GLY A 368 5.79 5.92 -55.92
N LYS A 369 4.60 5.81 -56.53
CA LYS A 369 3.90 4.55 -56.80
C LYS A 369 4.78 3.61 -57.62
N ARG A 370 5.16 2.47 -57.03
CA ARG A 370 5.51 1.25 -57.77
C ARG A 370 4.54 0.15 -57.36
N THR A 371 3.92 -0.43 -58.38
CA THR A 371 2.95 -1.52 -58.36
C THR A 371 3.52 -2.76 -57.68
N LEU A 372 2.84 -3.29 -56.66
CA LEU A 372 3.13 -4.60 -56.09
C LEU A 372 1.88 -5.49 -56.16
N ALA A 373 2.08 -6.63 -56.82
CA ALA A 373 1.07 -7.61 -57.20
C ALA A 373 0.43 -8.29 -55.98
N LYS A 374 -0.88 -8.54 -56.11
CA LYS A 374 -1.68 -9.35 -55.18
C LYS A 374 -1.43 -10.84 -55.43
N THR A 375 -0.72 -11.51 -54.53
CA THR A 375 -0.77 -12.97 -54.33
C THR A 375 0.08 -13.28 -53.09
N SER A 376 -0.41 -13.88 -52.00
CA SER A 376 -0.54 -15.35 -51.91
C SER A 376 -0.94 -15.82 -50.50
N ALA A 377 -2.02 -15.27 -49.92
CA ALA A 377 -2.59 -15.80 -48.65
C ALA A 377 -3.40 -17.12 -48.82
N LYS A 378 -3.66 -17.55 -50.06
CA LYS A 378 -4.42 -18.80 -50.37
C LYS A 378 -3.54 -20.05 -50.51
N VAL A 379 -2.23 -19.92 -50.71
CA VAL A 379 -1.33 -21.07 -50.98
C VAL A 379 -0.91 -21.78 -49.68
N ILE A 380 -0.81 -21.06 -48.56
CA ILE A 380 -0.33 -21.62 -47.28
C ILE A 380 -1.43 -22.46 -46.58
N LYS A 381 -2.71 -22.14 -46.78
CA LYS A 381 -3.83 -22.90 -46.17
C LYS A 381 -4.00 -24.31 -46.77
N ASN A 382 -3.71 -24.51 -48.05
CA ASN A 382 -3.86 -25.82 -48.71
C ASN A 382 -2.69 -26.78 -48.42
N LYS A 383 -1.49 -26.27 -48.08
CA LYS A 383 -0.34 -27.11 -47.74
C LYS A 383 -0.48 -27.75 -46.35
N ARG A 384 -1.15 -27.08 -45.40
CA ARG A 384 -1.40 -27.59 -44.04
C ARG A 384 -2.47 -28.71 -43.99
N LYS A 385 -3.49 -28.65 -44.87
CA LYS A 385 -4.53 -29.68 -44.95
C LYS A 385 -4.02 -31.00 -45.55
N LYS A 386 -3.12 -30.96 -46.54
CA LYS A 386 -2.50 -32.18 -47.12
C LYS A 386 -1.52 -32.90 -46.17
N LEU A 387 -0.93 -32.19 -45.22
CA LEU A 387 0.01 -32.77 -44.24
C LEU A 387 -0.69 -33.49 -43.07
N MET A 388 -1.92 -33.10 -42.73
CA MET A 388 -2.69 -33.78 -41.67
C MET A 388 -3.33 -35.09 -42.13
N VAL A 389 -3.71 -35.22 -43.40
CA VAL A 389 -4.28 -36.47 -43.95
C VAL A 389 -3.22 -37.57 -44.13
N LYS A 390 -1.95 -37.19 -44.34
CA LYS A 390 -0.84 -38.18 -44.46
C LYS A 390 -0.35 -38.77 -43.13
N ARG A 391 -0.63 -38.13 -41.99
CA ARG A 391 -0.25 -38.63 -40.66
C ARG A 391 -1.27 -39.59 -40.04
N SER A 392 -2.52 -39.56 -40.49
CA SER A 392 -3.56 -40.47 -40.02
C SER A 392 -3.56 -41.83 -40.74
N ALA A 393 -2.81 -41.98 -41.84
CA ALA A 393 -2.72 -43.23 -42.60
C ALA A 393 -1.51 -44.12 -42.25
N THR A 394 -0.61 -43.66 -41.37
CA THR A 394 0.60 -44.41 -40.96
C THR A 394 0.51 -45.03 -39.55
N ASN A 395 -0.63 -44.92 -38.87
CA ASN A 395 -0.87 -45.53 -37.55
C ASN A 395 -1.91 -46.67 -37.60
N ALA A 396 -2.19 -47.20 -38.78
CA ALA A 396 -3.02 -48.39 -38.97
C ALA A 396 -2.32 -49.32 -39.99
N ALA A 397 -1.21 -49.89 -39.55
CA ALA A 397 -0.55 -51.07 -40.14
C ALA A 397 0.26 -51.74 -39.03
#